data_AF-A0A3N6SH78-F1
#
_entry.id   AF-A0A3N6SH78-F1
#
_cell.length_a   1.000
_cell.length_b   1.000
_cell.length_c   1.000
_cell.angle_alpha   90.00
_cell.angle_beta   90.00
_cell.angle_gamma   90.00
#
_symmetry.space_group_name_H-M   'P 1'
#
loop_
_entity.id
_entity.type
_entity.pdbx_description
1 polymer ?
#
loop_
_entity_poly.entity_id
_entity_poly.type
_entity_poly.pdbx_seq_one_letter_code
_entity_poly.pdbx_strand_id
1 'polypeptide(L)'
;MGNVCGTSSGSHHVYSPAASPARSSGASSPAYTAGGQHITSVYQLSNEARANFLYNHDPMQSLGLHSETPLYRTTDRRFLKGGQLAGNPKSVARIALHEKIRFNPQAQYYGISPHEAASYQPQQIRASELKDPSLNVMVGPAAEHAVSAYAGGNHVAVKMRLGDFLEKGGKVYTDVSAVGTDEDSAHALIVTLPKGQKVPAEPLDD
;
A
#
# COMPACT_ATOMS: atom_id res chain seq x y z
N MET A 1 30.18 40.99 -6.92
CA MET A 1 30.94 40.13 -5.98
C MET A 1 30.25 40.23 -4.63
N GLY A 2 29.62 39.26 -4.00
CA GLY A 2 29.21 37.89 -4.29
C GLY A 2 28.45 37.46 -3.03
N ASN A 3 27.13 37.24 -3.13
CA ASN A 3 26.31 36.77 -2.01
C ASN A 3 26.44 35.25 -1.93
N VAL A 4 26.90 34.72 -0.79
CA VAL A 4 26.89 33.28 -0.51
C VAL A 4 25.75 32.99 0.47
N CYS A 5 24.64 32.52 -0.10
CA CYS A 5 23.67 31.70 0.60
C CYS A 5 24.20 30.25 0.64
N GLY A 6 24.08 29.56 1.77
CA GLY A 6 24.34 28.12 1.80
C GLY A 6 24.44 27.54 3.21
N THR A 7 23.33 27.02 3.73
CA THR A 7 23.31 25.74 4.43
C THR A 7 21.96 25.09 4.19
N SER A 8 21.94 24.18 3.23
CA SER A 8 20.86 23.25 2.94
C SER A 8 20.69 22.28 4.11
N SER A 9 19.65 22.50 4.91
CA SER A 9 19.16 21.51 5.86
C SER A 9 18.43 20.42 5.10
N GLY A 10 18.94 19.19 5.18
CA GLY A 10 18.35 18.00 4.56
C GLY A 10 16.95 17.76 5.10
N SER A 11 15.95 17.84 4.23
CA SER A 11 14.60 17.42 4.57
C SER A 11 14.53 15.90 4.45
N HIS A 12 14.55 15.23 5.60
CA HIS A 12 14.02 13.88 5.69
C HIS A 12 12.53 13.95 5.34
N HIS A 13 12.15 13.47 4.16
CA HIS A 13 10.74 13.27 3.81
C HIS A 13 10.19 12.11 4.64
N VAL A 14 9.79 12.43 5.87
CA VAL A 14 8.97 11.57 6.71
C VAL A 14 7.64 11.38 5.99
N TYR A 15 7.31 10.13 5.69
CA TYR A 15 6.00 9.74 5.17
C TYR A 15 4.90 10.46 5.95
N SER A 16 4.13 11.28 5.25
CA SER A 16 3.01 12.03 5.79
C SER A 16 1.77 11.68 4.98
N PRO A 17 0.68 11.21 5.59
CA PRO A 17 -0.57 10.99 4.89
C PRO A 17 -1.06 12.29 4.23
N ALA A 18 -1.63 12.17 3.03
CA ALA A 18 -2.06 13.33 2.26
C ALA A 18 -3.25 14.05 2.94
N ALA A 19 -3.23 15.39 2.91
CA ALA A 19 -4.38 16.20 3.27
C ALA A 19 -5.59 15.92 2.35
N SER A 20 -6.78 15.94 2.94
CA SER A 20 -8.08 15.51 2.41
C SER A 20 -8.39 15.90 0.96
N PRO A 21 -8.88 14.98 0.11
CA PRO A 21 -9.57 15.35 -1.13
C PRO A 21 -11.04 15.70 -0.85
N ALA A 22 -11.55 16.71 -1.56
CA ALA A 22 -12.97 17.09 -1.58
C ALA A 22 -13.86 16.00 -2.20
N ARG A 23 -15.10 15.92 -1.70
CA ARG A 23 -16.11 14.87 -1.94
C ARG A 23 -16.42 14.63 -3.41
N SER A 24 -16.44 13.36 -3.82
CA SER A 24 -17.14 12.89 -5.02
C SER A 24 -18.13 11.79 -4.62
N SER A 25 -19.39 11.95 -5.07
CA SER A 25 -20.54 11.09 -4.74
C SER A 25 -20.75 10.00 -5.78
N GLY A 26 -20.86 8.73 -5.36
CA GLY A 26 -21.28 7.64 -6.23
C GLY A 26 -21.39 6.26 -5.56
N ALA A 27 -22.54 5.62 -5.78
CA ALA A 27 -22.93 4.21 -5.56
C ALA A 27 -23.22 3.71 -4.11
N SER A 28 -24.49 3.32 -3.93
CA SER A 28 -25.15 2.87 -2.70
C SER A 28 -24.70 1.48 -2.27
N SER A 29 -24.12 1.39 -1.07
CA SER A 29 -24.07 0.17 -0.25
C SER A 29 -24.82 0.44 1.06
N PRO A 30 -25.49 -0.55 1.68
CA PRO A 30 -26.27 -0.33 2.89
C PRO A 30 -25.34 0.17 3.99
N ALA A 31 -25.56 1.42 4.41
CA ALA A 31 -24.72 2.09 5.37
C ALA A 31 -25.32 1.96 6.75
N TYR A 32 -24.50 1.51 7.69
CA TYR A 32 -24.84 1.57 9.09
C TYR A 32 -24.63 2.99 9.59
N THR A 33 -25.69 3.60 10.12
CA THR A 33 -25.72 4.98 10.60
C THR A 33 -25.34 5.02 12.08
N ALA A 34 -24.10 5.38 12.38
CA ALA A 34 -23.75 5.94 13.68
C ALA A 34 -24.12 7.44 13.65
N GLY A 35 -25.22 7.82 14.29
CA GLY A 35 -25.64 9.24 14.38
C GLY A 35 -26.00 9.92 13.06
N GLY A 36 -26.38 9.17 12.01
CA GLY A 36 -26.83 9.76 10.74
C GLY A 36 -25.72 10.19 9.76
N GLN A 37 -24.44 10.02 10.09
CA GLN A 37 -23.33 10.35 9.18
C GLN A 37 -22.64 9.10 8.62
N HIS A 38 -22.52 9.05 7.29
CA HIS A 38 -21.70 8.06 6.60
C HIS A 38 -20.21 8.33 6.89
N ILE A 39 -19.63 7.58 7.82
CA ILE A 39 -18.19 7.59 8.08
C ILE A 39 -17.54 6.71 7.00
N THR A 40 -16.73 7.35 6.15
CA THR A 40 -16.08 6.71 4.98
C THR A 40 -14.56 6.87 5.00
N SER A 41 -14.03 7.64 5.94
CA SER A 41 -12.60 7.92 6.07
C SER A 41 -12.13 7.81 7.52
N VAL A 42 -10.89 7.34 7.71
CA VAL A 42 -10.24 7.27 9.02
C VAL A 42 -10.10 8.64 9.68
N TYR A 43 -10.09 9.74 8.92
CA TYR A 43 -10.00 11.11 9.46
C TYR A 43 -11.29 11.59 10.11
N GLN A 44 -12.38 10.84 9.99
CA GLN A 44 -13.64 11.10 10.67
C GLN A 44 -13.74 10.35 12.01
N LEU A 45 -12.78 9.46 12.31
CA LEU A 45 -12.67 8.77 13.60
C LEU A 45 -12.00 9.68 14.65
N SER A 46 -12.16 9.34 15.93
CA SER A 46 -11.35 9.95 16.99
C SER A 46 -9.86 9.68 16.76
N ASN A 47 -8.98 10.49 17.34
CA ASN A 47 -7.53 10.29 17.17
C ASN A 47 -7.07 8.90 17.62
N GLU A 48 -7.62 8.41 18.74
CA GLU A 48 -7.35 7.08 19.29
C GLU A 48 -7.87 5.97 18.36
N ALA A 49 -9.13 6.05 17.92
CA ALA A 49 -9.70 5.07 17.01
C ALA A 49 -8.99 5.07 15.65
N ARG A 50 -8.57 6.23 15.15
CA ARG A 50 -7.76 6.34 13.93
C ARG A 50 -6.40 5.66 14.10
N ALA A 51 -5.71 5.94 15.21
CA ALA A 51 -4.40 5.33 15.48
C ALA A 51 -4.52 3.80 15.56
N ASN A 52 -5.52 3.29 16.28
CA ASN A 52 -5.79 1.85 16.39
C ASN A 52 -6.17 1.24 15.03
N PHE A 53 -6.98 1.94 14.23
CA PHE A 53 -7.36 1.46 12.90
C PHE A 53 -6.14 1.35 11.97
N LEU A 54 -5.31 2.40 11.92
CA LEU A 54 -4.11 2.42 11.08
C LEU A 54 -3.07 1.40 11.56
N TYR A 55 -2.85 1.26 12.86
CA TYR A 55 -1.95 0.24 13.41
C TYR A 55 -2.26 -1.17 12.91
N ASN A 56 -3.55 -1.48 12.72
CA ASN A 56 -4.02 -2.79 12.26
C ASN A 56 -4.11 -2.94 10.73
N HIS A 57 -4.20 -1.84 9.98
CA HIS A 57 -4.59 -1.89 8.56
C HIS A 57 -3.67 -1.14 7.60
N ASP A 58 -2.88 -0.18 8.07
CA ASP A 58 -1.83 0.46 7.28
C ASP A 58 -0.61 -0.47 7.23
N PRO A 59 -0.25 -1.03 6.06
CA PRO A 59 0.89 -1.95 5.95
C PRO A 59 2.20 -1.36 6.45
N MET A 60 2.38 -0.03 6.33
CA MET A 60 3.58 0.62 6.84
C MET A 60 3.71 0.45 8.36
N GLN A 61 2.59 0.48 9.08
CA GLN A 61 2.55 0.36 10.54
C GLN A 61 2.45 -1.10 10.98
N SER A 62 1.50 -1.85 10.42
CA SER A 62 1.22 -3.23 10.87
C SER A 62 2.37 -4.19 10.60
N LEU A 63 3.15 -3.95 9.55
CA LEU A 63 4.31 -4.77 9.19
C LEU A 63 5.65 -4.10 9.51
N GLY A 64 5.64 -2.90 10.12
CA GLY A 64 6.85 -2.15 10.45
C GLY A 64 7.72 -1.80 9.24
N LEU A 65 7.11 -1.50 8.08
CA LEU A 65 7.84 -1.20 6.85
C LEU A 65 8.50 0.18 6.92
N HIS A 66 9.63 0.31 6.24
CA HIS A 66 10.42 1.55 6.18
C HIS A 66 11.11 1.69 4.81
N SER A 67 11.84 2.79 4.58
CA SER A 67 12.47 3.06 3.28
C SER A 67 13.42 1.96 2.82
N GLU A 68 14.20 1.38 3.74
CA GLU A 68 15.14 0.29 3.42
C GLU A 68 14.48 -1.10 3.32
N THR A 69 13.16 -1.20 3.46
CA THR A 69 12.48 -2.49 3.37
C THR A 69 12.66 -3.07 1.96
N PRO A 70 13.18 -4.30 1.84
CA PRO A 70 13.31 -4.96 0.56
C PRO A 70 11.93 -5.45 0.07
N LEU A 71 11.66 -5.20 -1.21
CA LEU A 71 10.47 -5.65 -1.91
C LEU A 71 10.86 -6.65 -2.98
N TYR A 72 10.10 -7.74 -3.07
CA TYR A 72 10.39 -8.84 -3.97
C TYR A 72 9.25 -9.05 -4.95
N ARG A 73 9.55 -9.38 -6.21
CA ARG A 73 8.52 -9.85 -7.15
C ARG A 73 9.12 -10.67 -8.27
N THR A 74 8.28 -11.45 -8.92
CA THR A 74 8.60 -12.03 -10.21
C THR A 74 8.05 -11.15 -11.33
N THR A 75 8.81 -11.02 -12.40
CA THR A 75 8.41 -10.28 -13.60
C THR A 75 8.96 -10.93 -14.86
N ASP A 76 8.35 -10.66 -16.00
CA ASP A 76 8.92 -11.02 -17.31
C ASP A 76 10.15 -10.15 -17.59
N ARG A 77 11.25 -10.76 -18.04
CA ARG A 77 12.53 -10.09 -18.38
C ARG A 77 12.31 -8.90 -19.33
N ARG A 78 11.32 -8.96 -20.22
CA ARG A 78 11.02 -7.86 -21.17
C ARG A 78 10.61 -6.55 -20.51
N PHE A 79 10.12 -6.60 -19.26
CA PHE A 79 9.71 -5.42 -18.50
C PHE A 79 10.87 -4.79 -17.71
N LEU A 80 11.94 -5.55 -17.45
CA LEU A 80 13.14 -5.09 -16.74
C LEU A 80 14.12 -4.37 -17.68
N LYS A 81 13.67 -3.31 -18.34
CA LYS A 81 14.50 -2.59 -19.32
C LYS A 81 15.47 -1.64 -18.61
N GLY A 82 16.77 -1.88 -18.77
CA GLY A 82 17.82 -1.08 -18.15
C GLY A 82 17.87 -1.23 -16.62
N GLY A 83 17.48 -2.40 -16.10
CA GLY A 83 17.47 -2.66 -14.65
C GLY A 83 16.37 -1.89 -13.90
N GLN A 84 15.30 -1.50 -14.59
CA GLN A 84 14.23 -0.68 -14.01
C GLN A 84 12.84 -1.24 -14.30
N LEU A 85 11.92 -1.04 -13.36
CA LEU A 85 10.50 -1.40 -13.49
C LEU A 85 9.59 -0.18 -13.38
N ALA A 86 8.50 -0.21 -14.16
CA ALA A 86 7.40 0.75 -14.11
C ALA A 86 6.14 0.08 -13.56
N GLY A 87 5.24 0.83 -12.92
CA GLY A 87 3.97 0.29 -12.45
C GLY A 87 3.07 -0.21 -13.58
N ASN A 88 2.30 -1.26 -13.30
CA ASN A 88 1.28 -1.80 -14.19
C ASN A 88 -0.02 -0.99 -14.07
N PRO A 89 -0.48 -0.32 -15.15
CA PRO A 89 -1.71 0.47 -15.13
C PRO A 89 -2.99 -0.39 -15.14
N LYS A 90 -2.89 -1.70 -15.40
CA LYS A 90 -4.01 -2.63 -15.51
C LYS A 90 -3.89 -3.77 -14.50
N SER A 91 -3.48 -3.44 -13.27
CA SER A 91 -3.40 -4.42 -12.18
C SER A 91 -4.79 -5.00 -11.86
N VAL A 92 -4.87 -6.32 -11.76
CA VAL A 92 -6.12 -7.05 -11.45
C VAL A 92 -6.28 -7.35 -9.95
N ALA A 93 -5.30 -6.96 -9.13
CA ALA A 93 -5.31 -7.18 -7.69
C ALA A 93 -6.46 -6.43 -7.00
N ARG A 94 -6.93 -6.98 -5.88
CA ARG A 94 -7.82 -6.29 -4.95
C ARG A 94 -6.99 -5.78 -3.77
N ILE A 95 -7.25 -4.56 -3.34
CA ILE A 95 -6.49 -3.91 -2.27
C ILE A 95 -7.38 -3.45 -1.12
N ALA A 96 -6.80 -3.37 0.07
CA ALA A 96 -7.40 -2.70 1.23
C ALA A 96 -6.94 -1.23 1.29
N LEU A 97 -7.89 -0.29 1.24
CA LEU A 97 -7.62 1.14 1.39
C LEU A 97 -7.60 1.50 2.89
N HIS A 98 -6.43 1.51 3.51
CA HIS A 98 -6.29 1.79 4.95
C HIS A 98 -6.71 3.21 5.38
N GLU A 99 -6.89 4.15 4.44
CA GLU A 99 -7.41 5.50 4.73
C GLU A 99 -8.95 5.63 4.52
N LYS A 100 -9.58 4.63 3.89
CA LYS A 100 -11.02 4.60 3.64
C LYS A 100 -11.66 3.46 4.40
N ILE A 101 -12.75 3.75 5.09
CA ILE A 101 -13.41 2.78 5.95
C ILE A 101 -14.80 2.43 5.44
N ARG A 102 -15.21 1.20 5.72
CA ARG A 102 -16.58 0.74 5.62
C ARG A 102 -16.96 0.08 6.94
N PHE A 103 -18.26 0.03 7.22
CA PHE A 103 -18.76 -0.68 8.40
C PHE A 103 -18.34 -2.15 8.39
N ASN A 104 -17.99 -2.67 9.56
CA ASN A 104 -17.75 -4.07 9.83
C ASN A 104 -19.08 -4.73 10.28
N PRO A 105 -19.75 -5.56 9.45
CA PRO A 105 -21.03 -6.16 9.82
C PRO A 105 -21.01 -6.97 11.12
N GLN A 106 -19.86 -7.56 11.44
CA GLN A 106 -19.64 -8.36 12.64
C GLN A 106 -19.61 -7.50 13.90
N ALA A 107 -19.26 -6.22 13.80
CA ALA A 107 -19.19 -5.31 14.95
C ALA A 107 -20.54 -5.17 15.67
N GLN A 108 -21.64 -5.18 14.90
CA GLN A 108 -22.99 -5.12 15.47
C GLN A 108 -23.31 -6.38 16.29
N TYR A 109 -22.89 -7.55 15.81
CA TYR A 109 -23.12 -8.81 16.52
C TYR A 109 -22.41 -8.84 17.89
N TYR A 110 -21.24 -8.22 17.98
CA TYR A 110 -20.45 -8.14 19.21
C TYR A 110 -20.72 -6.88 20.05
N GLY A 111 -21.67 -6.03 19.65
CA GLY A 111 -22.02 -4.81 20.39
C GLY A 111 -20.89 -3.77 20.46
N ILE A 112 -19.97 -3.78 19.49
CA ILE A 112 -18.83 -2.85 19.46
C ILE A 112 -19.34 -1.43 19.20
N SER A 113 -18.82 -0.47 19.97
CA SER A 113 -19.20 0.93 19.82
C SER A 113 -18.81 1.47 18.44
N PRO A 114 -19.67 2.25 17.75
CA PRO A 114 -19.29 2.90 16.48
C PRO A 114 -18.16 3.93 16.64
N HIS A 115 -17.78 4.30 17.87
CA HIS A 115 -16.63 5.15 18.12
C HIS A 115 -15.30 4.39 18.18
N GLU A 116 -15.33 3.06 18.11
CA GLU A 116 -14.15 2.19 18.14
C GLU A 116 -13.69 1.80 16.73
N ALA A 117 -12.38 1.59 16.58
CA ALA A 117 -11.78 1.15 15.31
C ALA A 117 -12.37 -0.17 14.80
N ALA A 118 -12.65 -1.11 15.71
CA ALA A 118 -13.15 -2.45 15.40
C ALA A 118 -14.56 -2.45 14.77
N SER A 119 -15.28 -1.32 14.83
CA SER A 119 -16.54 -1.11 14.11
C SER A 119 -16.38 -0.96 12.61
N TYR A 120 -15.15 -0.88 12.13
CA TYR A 120 -14.83 -0.61 10.74
C TYR A 120 -13.81 -1.60 10.19
N GLN A 121 -13.77 -1.67 8.87
CA GLN A 121 -12.74 -2.39 8.11
C GLN A 121 -12.34 -1.54 6.89
N PRO A 122 -11.16 -1.77 6.30
CA PRO A 122 -10.75 -1.06 5.10
C PRO A 122 -11.74 -1.27 3.95
N GLN A 123 -12.06 -0.20 3.22
CA GLN A 123 -12.76 -0.34 1.96
C GLN A 123 -11.85 -1.06 0.96
N GLN A 124 -12.41 -2.01 0.21
CA GLN A 124 -11.67 -2.72 -0.83
C GLN A 124 -12.04 -2.23 -2.22
N ILE A 125 -11.03 -2.06 -3.08
CA ILE A 125 -11.19 -1.70 -4.51
C ILE A 125 -10.25 -2.55 -5.38
N ARG A 126 -10.41 -2.50 -6.70
CA ARG A 126 -9.39 -3.02 -7.62
C ARG A 126 -8.22 -2.05 -7.68
N ALA A 127 -6.99 -2.56 -7.76
CA ALA A 127 -5.80 -1.75 -7.92
C ALA A 127 -5.82 -0.92 -9.21
N SER A 128 -6.53 -1.37 -10.26
CA SER A 128 -6.76 -0.58 -11.49
C SER A 128 -7.60 0.69 -11.30
N GLU A 129 -8.32 0.82 -10.17
CA GLU A 129 -9.10 2.01 -9.83
C GLU A 129 -8.25 3.07 -9.12
N LEU A 130 -7.00 2.76 -8.77
CA LEU A 130 -6.04 3.75 -8.28
C LEU A 130 -5.67 4.73 -9.38
N LYS A 131 -5.40 5.98 -9.00
CA LYS A 131 -4.91 7.03 -9.91
C LYS A 131 -3.58 6.63 -10.58
N ASP A 132 -2.71 5.99 -9.81
CA ASP A 132 -1.35 5.68 -10.21
C ASP A 132 -1.19 4.18 -10.53
N PRO A 133 -0.38 3.83 -11.55
CA PRO A 133 0.02 2.45 -11.80
C PRO A 133 0.65 1.80 -10.56
N SER A 134 0.68 0.47 -10.51
CA SER A 134 1.19 -0.23 -9.33
C SER A 134 1.93 -1.52 -9.65
N LEU A 135 2.74 -1.98 -8.70
CA LEU A 135 3.41 -3.28 -8.72
C LEU A 135 2.90 -4.11 -7.55
N ASN A 136 2.48 -5.34 -7.83
CA ASN A 136 2.39 -6.38 -6.82
C ASN A 136 3.79 -6.82 -6.40
N VAL A 137 4.01 -6.89 -5.09
CA VAL A 137 5.29 -7.24 -4.46
C VAL A 137 5.02 -8.10 -3.23
N MET A 138 6.05 -8.82 -2.80
CA MET A 138 6.11 -9.58 -1.57
C MET A 138 7.10 -8.91 -0.61
N VAL A 139 6.80 -8.97 0.68
CA VAL A 139 7.69 -8.53 1.77
C VAL A 139 7.68 -9.54 2.90
N GLY A 140 8.75 -9.59 3.69
CA GLY A 140 8.89 -10.50 4.83
C GLY A 140 10.02 -11.52 4.65
N PRO A 141 10.38 -12.25 5.72
CA PRO A 141 11.53 -13.17 5.73
C PRO A 141 11.52 -14.25 4.63
N ALA A 142 10.33 -14.72 4.23
CA ALA A 142 10.16 -15.74 3.20
C ALA A 142 9.80 -15.17 1.82
N ALA A 143 9.71 -13.84 1.67
CA ALA A 143 9.27 -13.20 0.43
C ALA A 143 10.17 -13.50 -0.77
N GLU A 144 11.49 -13.52 -0.54
CA GLU A 144 12.47 -13.83 -1.58
C GLU A 144 12.27 -15.24 -2.12
N HIS A 145 12.24 -16.23 -1.22
CA HIS A 145 11.98 -17.63 -1.58
C HIS A 145 10.62 -17.81 -2.27
N ALA A 146 9.58 -17.13 -1.78
CA ALA A 146 8.24 -17.21 -2.36
C ALA A 146 8.19 -16.73 -3.82
N VAL A 147 8.93 -15.66 -4.18
CA VAL A 147 8.95 -15.17 -5.56
C VAL A 147 9.89 -15.99 -6.46
N SER A 148 10.98 -16.53 -5.91
CA SER A 148 11.92 -17.36 -6.66
C SER A 148 11.30 -18.65 -7.17
N ALA A 149 10.29 -19.20 -6.48
CA ALA A 149 9.52 -20.36 -6.96
C ALA A 149 8.79 -20.11 -8.30
N TYR A 150 8.55 -18.84 -8.66
CA TYR A 150 7.94 -18.44 -9.93
C TYR A 150 8.95 -17.97 -10.97
N ALA A 151 10.24 -17.89 -10.61
CA ALA A 151 11.30 -17.57 -11.56
C ALA A 151 11.56 -18.78 -12.49
N GLY A 152 11.89 -18.50 -13.74
CA GLY A 152 12.12 -19.54 -14.76
C GLY A 152 11.64 -19.15 -16.15
N GLY A 153 12.28 -19.72 -17.17
CA GLY A 153 11.99 -19.41 -18.58
C GLY A 153 12.24 -17.93 -18.90
N ASN A 154 11.17 -17.17 -19.17
CA ASN A 154 11.25 -15.73 -19.43
C ASN A 154 11.00 -14.85 -18.19
N HIS A 155 10.77 -15.47 -17.03
CA HIS A 155 10.53 -14.77 -15.78
C HIS A 155 11.78 -14.72 -14.92
N VAL A 156 11.95 -13.60 -14.22
CA VAL A 156 13.06 -13.32 -13.31
C VAL A 156 12.49 -12.79 -12.00
N ALA A 157 12.99 -13.29 -10.87
CA ALA A 157 12.73 -12.70 -9.56
C ALA A 157 13.62 -11.48 -9.37
N VAL A 158 13.07 -10.41 -8.82
CA VAL A 158 13.79 -9.15 -8.61
C VAL A 158 13.60 -8.64 -7.20
N LYS A 159 14.62 -7.93 -6.73
CA LYS A 159 14.62 -7.14 -5.50
C LYS A 159 14.55 -5.65 -5.84
N MET A 160 13.77 -4.92 -5.06
CA MET A 160 13.64 -3.47 -5.13
C MET A 160 13.66 -2.90 -3.71
N ARG A 161 13.90 -1.59 -3.58
CA ARG A 161 13.83 -0.89 -2.30
C ARG A 161 12.51 -0.13 -2.18
N LEU A 162 11.81 -0.27 -1.06
CA LEU A 162 10.53 0.43 -0.84
C LEU A 162 10.67 1.95 -0.92
N GLY A 163 11.76 2.50 -0.40
CA GLY A 163 12.06 3.93 -0.43
C GLY A 163 12.05 4.51 -1.84
N ASP A 164 12.47 3.77 -2.86
CA ASP A 164 12.51 4.26 -4.25
C ASP A 164 11.10 4.52 -4.81
N PHE A 165 10.08 3.86 -4.25
CA PHE A 165 8.67 4.14 -4.53
C PHE A 165 8.19 5.34 -3.72
N LEU A 166 8.46 5.33 -2.41
CA LEU A 166 7.99 6.38 -1.47
C LEU A 166 8.52 7.76 -1.85
N GLU A 167 9.81 7.86 -2.21
CA GLU A 167 10.46 9.09 -2.67
C GLU A 167 9.80 9.67 -3.94
N LYS A 168 9.10 8.82 -4.71
CA LYS A 168 8.38 9.20 -5.92
C LYS A 168 6.88 9.42 -5.68
N GLY A 169 6.43 9.41 -4.44
CA GLY A 169 5.01 9.56 -4.07
C GLY A 169 4.21 8.26 -4.13
N GLY A 170 4.88 7.10 -4.13
CA GLY A 170 4.27 5.79 -4.01
C GLY A 170 3.58 5.58 -2.67
N LYS A 171 2.55 4.74 -2.66
CA LYS A 171 1.78 4.32 -1.49
C LYS A 171 1.69 2.80 -1.44
N VAL A 172 1.62 2.25 -0.24
CA VAL A 172 1.57 0.81 0.02
C VAL A 172 0.16 0.40 0.43
N TYR A 173 -0.33 -0.71 -0.13
CA TYR A 173 -1.63 -1.29 0.20
C TYR A 173 -1.50 -2.79 0.37
N THR A 174 -2.27 -3.39 1.27
CA THR A 174 -2.38 -4.86 1.36
C THR A 174 -3.04 -5.40 0.10
N ASP A 175 -2.44 -6.41 -0.52
CA ASP A 175 -3.10 -7.20 -1.57
C ASP A 175 -3.99 -8.26 -0.89
N VAL A 176 -5.31 -8.05 -0.95
CA VAL A 176 -6.30 -8.95 -0.34
C VAL A 176 -6.79 -10.02 -1.31
N SER A 177 -6.20 -10.09 -2.51
CA SER A 177 -6.50 -11.12 -3.52
C SER A 177 -5.42 -12.18 -3.67
N ALA A 178 -4.27 -12.02 -3.00
CA ALA A 178 -3.22 -13.02 -3.01
C ALA A 178 -3.68 -14.28 -2.26
N VAL A 179 -3.51 -15.45 -2.90
CA VAL A 179 -3.78 -16.75 -2.31
C VAL A 179 -2.44 -17.34 -1.89
N GLY A 180 -2.25 -17.65 -0.60
CA GLY A 180 -1.07 -18.38 -0.12
C GLY A 180 0.05 -17.52 0.50
N THR A 181 -0.27 -16.35 1.05
CA THR A 181 0.63 -15.72 2.02
C THR A 181 0.61 -16.54 3.30
N ASP A 182 1.76 -17.08 3.70
CA ASP A 182 1.97 -17.45 5.08
C ASP A 182 2.06 -16.14 5.87
N GLU A 183 0.99 -15.82 6.61
CA GLU A 183 0.80 -14.54 7.29
C GLU A 183 1.93 -14.21 8.27
N ASP A 184 2.76 -15.19 8.64
CA ASP A 184 3.89 -14.98 9.55
C ASP A 184 5.22 -14.72 8.83
N SER A 185 5.34 -15.03 7.52
CA SER A 185 6.64 -15.04 6.83
C SER A 185 6.69 -14.31 5.49
N ALA A 186 5.57 -14.17 4.77
CA ALA A 186 5.53 -13.46 3.49
C ALA A 186 4.17 -12.79 3.26
N HIS A 187 4.18 -11.46 3.06
CA HIS A 187 2.99 -10.65 2.85
C HIS A 187 2.93 -10.09 1.44
N ALA A 188 1.76 -10.21 0.81
CA ALA A 188 1.49 -9.65 -0.50
C ALA A 188 1.01 -8.19 -0.39
N LEU A 189 1.68 -7.30 -1.13
CA LEU A 189 1.41 -5.87 -1.14
C LEU A 189 1.26 -5.36 -2.57
N ILE A 190 0.53 -4.26 -2.71
CA ILE A 190 0.49 -3.42 -3.90
C ILE A 190 1.17 -2.09 -3.57
N VAL A 191 2.20 -1.73 -4.32
CA VAL A 191 2.89 -0.45 -4.19
C VAL A 191 2.65 0.39 -5.43
N THR A 192 2.12 1.61 -5.27
CA THR A 192 1.92 2.53 -6.40
C THR A 192 3.22 3.17 -6.83
N LEU A 193 3.30 3.48 -8.13
CA LEU A 193 4.38 4.21 -8.74
C LEU A 193 3.78 5.16 -9.78
N PRO A 194 3.86 6.50 -9.58
CA PRO A 194 3.22 7.45 -10.48
C PRO A 194 3.60 7.25 -11.94
N LYS A 195 2.66 7.56 -12.84
CA LYS A 195 2.85 7.32 -14.28
C LYS A 195 4.10 8.04 -14.81
N GLY A 196 4.92 7.31 -15.56
CA GLY A 196 6.18 7.82 -16.10
C GLY A 196 7.38 7.62 -15.18
N GLN A 197 7.16 7.25 -13.92
CA GLN A 197 8.22 6.89 -12.99
C GLN A 197 8.64 5.42 -13.15
N LYS A 198 9.90 5.17 -12.79
CA LYS A 198 10.50 3.83 -12.71
C LYS A 198 11.35 3.71 -11.45
N VAL A 199 11.50 2.50 -10.94
CA VAL A 199 12.41 2.19 -9.83
C VAL A 199 13.50 1.22 -10.30
N PRO A 200 14.71 1.28 -9.74
CA PRO A 200 15.71 0.22 -9.87
C PRO A 200 15.16 -1.12 -9.41
N ALA A 201 15.54 -2.19 -10.11
CA ALA A 201 15.21 -3.55 -9.75
C ALA A 201 16.40 -4.46 -10.09
N GLU A 202 16.91 -5.13 -9.07
CA GLU A 202 18.05 -6.03 -9.16
C GLU A 202 17.53 -7.45 -9.38
N PRO A 203 17.92 -8.15 -10.46
CA PRO A 203 17.69 -9.58 -10.56
C PRO A 203 18.27 -10.30 -9.35
N LEU A 204 17.51 -11.24 -8.80
CA LEU A 204 18.08 -12.24 -7.90
C LEU A 204 18.82 -13.26 -8.77
N ASP A 205 20.06 -13.56 -8.41
CA ASP A 205 20.82 -14.62 -9.08
C ASP A 205 20.18 -15.98 -8.79
N ASP A 206 20.23 -16.88 -9.78
CA ASP A 206 19.81 -18.29 -9.65
C ASP A 206 20.80 -19.10 -8.79
#